data_AF-A0A7X9BGX0-F1
#
_entry.id   AF-A0A7X9BGX0-F1
#
_cell.length_a   1.000
_cell.length_b   1.000
_cell.length_c   1.000
_cell.angle_alpha   90.00
_cell.angle_beta   90.00
_cell.angle_gamma   90.00
#
_symmetry.space_group_name_H-M   'P 1'
#
loop_
_entity.id
_entity.type
_entity.pdbx_description
1 polymer ?
#
loop_
_entity_poly.entity_id
_entity_poly.type
_entity_poly.pdbx_seq_one_letter_code
_entity_poly.pdbx_strand_id
1 'polypeptide(L)'
;MTITSPFTAADGALTWVGDGETVRIEPWGANSIRVRARFMQPIADADWALLPPPDGTPAPTIVIADDGSQASLTNGGITVTARMPRWDGRCELTFTDADGTVLFKEADDGGALRLKARKYEPLPGGGARTTVTFDADPHEHLYGMGEYQQPVMDLKGTTLELAHRNSQVSVPFVVSSKGYGFLWHNPAVGRATFAKTGTQWQAAACDQIDYWVTAGDSPAQIERQYADATGHAPIMPEWGLGF
;
A
#
# COMPACT_ATOMS: atom_id res chain seq x y z
N MET A 1 8.49 14.98 -32.23
CA MET A 1 9.15 14.76 -30.94
C MET A 1 8.32 13.69 -30.24
N THR A 2 8.78 12.44 -30.27
CA THR A 2 8.02 11.32 -29.68
C THR A 2 8.06 11.50 -28.18
N ILE A 3 6.96 11.92 -27.57
CA ILE A 3 6.85 12.01 -26.11
C ILE A 3 6.90 10.57 -25.61
N THR A 4 8.01 10.19 -24.96
CA THR A 4 8.11 8.92 -24.27
C THR A 4 7.03 8.90 -23.18
N SER A 5 6.16 7.88 -23.20
CA SER A 5 5.17 7.68 -22.14
C SER A 5 5.88 7.69 -20.78
N PRO A 6 5.32 8.37 -19.75
CA PRO A 6 5.88 8.33 -18.40
C PRO A 6 5.68 6.95 -17.74
N PHE A 7 4.86 6.08 -18.35
CA PHE A 7 4.70 4.69 -17.96
C PHE A 7 5.60 3.77 -18.76
N THR A 8 6.24 2.83 -18.07
CA THR A 8 7.02 1.74 -18.66
C THR A 8 6.63 0.42 -18.00
N ALA A 9 6.69 -0.67 -18.76
CA ALA A 9 6.48 -2.02 -18.28
C ALA A 9 7.74 -2.85 -18.53
N ALA A 10 8.30 -3.43 -17.48
CA ALA A 10 9.49 -4.29 -17.56
C ALA A 10 9.48 -5.30 -16.41
N ASP A 11 9.91 -6.53 -16.68
CA ASP A 11 10.05 -7.60 -15.67
C ASP A 11 8.78 -7.85 -14.84
N GLY A 12 7.60 -7.75 -15.48
CA GLY A 12 6.32 -7.91 -14.80
C GLY A 12 5.94 -6.77 -13.85
N ALA A 13 6.68 -5.64 -13.87
CA ALA A 13 6.37 -4.46 -13.08
C ALA A 13 5.95 -3.29 -13.98
N LEU A 14 4.99 -2.51 -13.48
CA LEU A 14 4.58 -1.23 -14.03
C LEU A 14 5.33 -0.12 -13.29
N THR A 15 6.02 0.75 -14.03
CA THR A 15 6.73 1.89 -13.47
C THR A 15 6.19 3.18 -14.07
N TRP A 16 5.98 4.18 -13.22
CA TRP A 16 5.68 5.55 -13.63
C TRP A 16 6.77 6.50 -13.12
N VAL A 17 7.16 7.46 -13.96
CA VAL A 17 8.12 8.52 -13.60
C VAL A 17 7.57 9.88 -13.99
N GLY A 18 7.46 10.80 -13.03
CA GLY A 18 6.99 12.16 -13.24
C GLY A 18 7.15 13.05 -12.01
N ASP A 19 7.29 14.37 -12.19
CA ASP A 19 7.50 15.37 -11.11
C ASP A 19 8.60 14.99 -10.10
N GLY A 20 9.66 14.32 -10.57
CA GLY A 20 10.76 13.83 -9.73
C GLY A 20 10.42 12.58 -8.90
N GLU A 21 9.21 12.04 -8.98
CA GLU A 21 8.81 10.81 -8.31
C GLU A 21 8.93 9.60 -9.25
N THR A 22 9.41 8.47 -8.71
CA THR A 22 9.30 7.16 -9.34
C THR A 22 8.32 6.32 -8.53
N VAL A 23 7.29 5.79 -9.18
CA VAL A 23 6.33 4.84 -8.60
C VAL A 23 6.50 3.50 -9.31
N ARG A 24 6.74 2.43 -8.57
CA ARG A 24 6.88 1.07 -9.07
C ARG A 24 5.84 0.18 -8.45
N ILE A 25 5.16 -0.57 -9.30
CA ILE A 25 3.99 -1.37 -8.98
C ILE A 25 4.23 -2.78 -9.52
N GLU A 26 4.11 -3.77 -8.65
CA GLU A 26 4.56 -5.13 -8.94
C GLU A 26 3.61 -6.16 -8.33
N PRO A 27 3.42 -7.33 -8.96
CA PRO A 27 2.76 -8.45 -8.31
C PRO A 27 3.63 -8.94 -7.14
N TRP A 28 3.02 -9.32 -6.02
CA TRP A 28 3.75 -9.87 -4.87
C TRP A 28 2.92 -10.93 -4.14
N GLY A 29 2.89 -12.14 -4.72
CA GLY A 29 2.00 -13.22 -4.30
C GLY A 29 0.65 -13.21 -5.04
N ALA A 30 -0.18 -14.22 -4.79
CA ALA A 30 -1.51 -14.30 -5.39
C ALA A 30 -2.41 -13.14 -4.95
N ASN A 31 -3.16 -12.57 -5.89
CA ASN A 31 -4.08 -11.44 -5.70
C ASN A 31 -3.50 -10.26 -4.91
N SER A 32 -2.20 -10.02 -5.08
CA SER A 32 -1.47 -9.09 -4.22
C SER A 32 -0.49 -8.22 -5.00
N ILE A 33 -0.37 -6.95 -4.59
CA ILE A 33 0.42 -5.93 -5.27
C ILE A 33 1.31 -5.23 -4.24
N ARG A 34 2.59 -5.07 -4.57
CA ARG A 34 3.52 -4.19 -3.86
C ARG A 34 3.61 -2.87 -4.60
N VAL A 35 3.55 -1.76 -3.86
CA VAL A 35 3.76 -0.42 -4.40
C VAL A 35 4.89 0.25 -3.65
N ARG A 36 5.87 0.74 -4.42
CA ARG A 36 6.99 1.52 -3.92
C ARG A 36 7.03 2.87 -4.61
N ALA A 37 7.23 3.93 -3.85
CA ALA A 37 7.37 5.28 -4.41
C ALA A 37 8.53 6.02 -3.76
N ARG A 38 9.41 6.61 -4.58
CA ARG A 38 10.61 7.30 -4.13
C ARG A 38 10.77 8.63 -4.86
N PHE A 39 11.15 9.66 -4.11
CA PHE A 39 11.35 11.00 -4.63
C PHE A 39 12.83 11.25 -4.97
N MET A 40 13.07 11.73 -6.18
CA MET A 40 14.36 12.14 -6.76
C MET A 40 15.45 11.05 -6.77
N GLN A 41 15.08 9.79 -6.55
CA GLN A 41 16.01 8.66 -6.47
C GLN A 41 15.34 7.38 -7.02
N PRO A 42 16.10 6.40 -7.54
CA PRO A 42 15.56 5.11 -7.98
C PRO A 42 14.97 4.32 -6.81
N ILE A 43 13.96 3.48 -7.07
CA ILE A 43 13.41 2.58 -6.04
C ILE A 43 14.53 1.76 -5.38
N ALA A 44 14.51 1.68 -4.06
CA ALA A 44 15.38 0.80 -3.29
C ALA A 44 14.67 -0.54 -3.04
N ASP A 45 15.44 -1.61 -3.10
CA ASP A 45 15.04 -2.88 -2.51
C ASP A 45 15.21 -2.78 -0.99
N ALA A 46 14.20 -3.28 -0.29
CA ALA A 46 14.16 -3.25 1.16
C ALA A 46 13.69 -4.61 1.66
N ASP A 47 14.50 -5.18 2.54
CA ASP A 47 14.31 -6.49 3.16
C ASP A 47 13.66 -6.30 4.53
N TRP A 48 12.36 -5.97 4.56
CA TRP A 48 11.59 -5.86 5.80
C TRP A 48 10.78 -7.13 6.08
N ALA A 49 9.45 -7.06 5.96
CA ALA A 49 8.53 -8.14 6.34
C ALA A 49 8.10 -9.03 5.16
N LEU A 50 8.23 -8.56 3.93
CA LEU A 50 7.84 -9.31 2.73
C LEU A 50 8.89 -10.36 2.37
N LEU A 51 8.48 -11.63 2.38
CA LEU A 51 9.25 -12.73 1.83
C LEU A 51 9.21 -12.70 0.29
N PRO A 52 10.21 -13.28 -0.39
CA PRO A 52 10.15 -13.47 -1.83
C PRO A 52 8.87 -14.24 -2.22
N PRO A 53 8.15 -13.80 -3.27
CA PRO A 53 6.97 -14.51 -3.73
C PRO A 53 7.35 -15.92 -4.22
N PRO A 54 6.46 -16.91 -4.09
CA PRO A 54 6.74 -18.28 -4.52
C PRO A 54 6.98 -18.37 -6.04
N ASP A 55 7.88 -19.28 -6.42
CA ASP A 55 8.18 -19.59 -7.82
C ASP A 55 6.91 -20.01 -8.57
N GLY A 56 6.80 -19.59 -9.84
CA GLY A 56 5.67 -19.96 -10.71
C GLY A 56 4.39 -19.18 -10.45
N THR A 57 4.45 -18.08 -9.69
CA THR A 57 3.33 -17.11 -9.62
C THR A 57 3.01 -16.62 -11.05
N PRO A 58 1.74 -16.65 -11.49
CA PRO A 58 1.36 -16.18 -12.82
C PRO A 58 1.83 -14.75 -13.09
N ALA A 59 2.30 -14.50 -14.30
CA ALA A 59 2.68 -13.16 -14.71
C ALA A 59 1.44 -12.24 -14.68
N PRO A 60 1.59 -10.97 -14.24
CA PRO A 60 0.49 -10.02 -14.23
C PRO A 60 0.17 -9.58 -15.66
N THR A 61 -1.05 -9.10 -15.86
CA THR A 61 -1.43 -8.40 -17.08
C THR A 61 -1.16 -6.92 -16.90
N ILE A 62 -0.33 -6.34 -17.77
CA ILE A 62 -0.04 -4.90 -17.77
C ILE A 62 -0.57 -4.27 -19.06
N VAL A 63 -1.33 -3.19 -18.93
CA VAL A 63 -1.87 -2.43 -20.06
C VAL A 63 -1.50 -0.97 -19.90
N ILE A 64 -0.85 -0.38 -20.91
CA ILE A 64 -0.55 1.05 -20.97
C ILE A 64 -1.40 1.64 -22.09
N ALA A 65 -2.14 2.72 -21.81
CA ALA A 65 -2.93 3.40 -22.83
C ALA A 65 -2.04 4.04 -23.91
N ASP A 66 -2.51 4.04 -25.16
CA ASP A 66 -1.77 4.56 -26.31
C ASP A 66 -1.37 6.05 -26.16
N ASP A 67 -2.20 6.81 -25.45
CA ASP A 67 -1.96 8.23 -25.15
C ASP A 67 -1.03 8.46 -23.95
N GLY A 68 -0.61 7.39 -23.28
CA GLY A 68 0.24 7.41 -22.08
C GLY A 68 -0.42 8.05 -20.86
N SER A 69 -1.73 8.31 -20.87
CA SER A 69 -2.45 9.00 -19.79
C SER A 69 -2.72 8.10 -18.57
N GLN A 70 -2.73 6.79 -18.79
CA GLN A 70 -2.99 5.80 -17.76
C GLN A 70 -2.30 4.47 -18.07
N ALA A 71 -2.07 3.69 -17.03
CA ALA A 71 -1.67 2.30 -17.11
C ALA A 71 -2.31 1.48 -16.00
N SER A 72 -2.48 0.18 -16.20
CA SER A 72 -2.98 -0.75 -15.20
C SER A 72 -2.10 -1.99 -15.08
N LEU A 73 -2.08 -2.55 -13.87
CA LEU A 73 -1.50 -3.85 -13.57
C LEU A 73 -2.56 -4.70 -12.87
N THR A 74 -2.87 -5.85 -13.45
CA THR A 74 -3.81 -6.84 -12.90
C THR A 74 -3.05 -8.08 -12.48
N ASN A 75 -3.23 -8.48 -11.22
CA ASN A 75 -2.67 -9.71 -10.66
C ASN A 75 -3.77 -10.51 -9.97
N GLY A 76 -4.26 -11.58 -10.61
CA GLY A 76 -5.40 -12.35 -10.09
C GLY A 76 -6.63 -11.46 -9.87
N GLY A 77 -7.17 -11.47 -8.66
CA GLY A 77 -8.37 -10.73 -8.26
C GLY A 77 -8.15 -9.26 -7.88
N ILE A 78 -6.96 -8.68 -8.07
CA ILE A 78 -6.70 -7.27 -7.81
C ILE A 78 -6.16 -6.56 -9.05
N THR A 79 -6.65 -5.36 -9.31
CA THR A 79 -6.13 -4.45 -10.33
C THR A 79 -5.79 -3.11 -9.70
N VAL A 80 -4.63 -2.57 -10.05
CA VAL A 80 -4.27 -1.18 -9.76
C VAL A 80 -4.22 -0.40 -11.07
N THR A 81 -4.92 0.73 -11.09
CA THR A 81 -4.90 1.67 -12.20
C THR A 81 -4.15 2.91 -11.75
N ALA A 82 -3.09 3.24 -12.50
CA ALA A 82 -2.27 4.42 -12.34
C ALA A 82 -2.68 5.43 -13.40
N ARG A 83 -3.26 6.57 -12.99
CA ARG A 83 -3.78 7.60 -13.89
C ARG A 83 -3.04 8.92 -13.70
N MET A 84 -2.81 9.63 -14.80
CA MET A 84 -2.39 11.03 -14.78
C MET A 84 -3.57 11.92 -15.16
N PRO A 85 -4.35 12.41 -14.18
CA PRO A 85 -5.54 13.20 -14.46
C PRO A 85 -5.23 14.55 -15.12
N ARG A 86 -4.01 15.06 -14.94
CA ARG A 86 -3.53 16.31 -15.53
C ARG A 86 -2.10 16.12 -16.05
N TRP A 87 -1.72 16.99 -16.97
CA TRP A 87 -0.35 17.09 -17.49
C TRP A 87 0.65 17.65 -16.46
N ASP A 88 0.22 17.91 -15.22
CA ASP A 88 1.06 18.44 -14.15
C ASP A 88 1.96 17.39 -13.50
N GLY A 89 2.07 16.21 -14.11
CA GLY A 89 3.07 15.21 -13.77
C GLY A 89 2.77 14.44 -12.49
N ARG A 90 1.50 14.26 -12.12
CA ARG A 90 1.09 13.41 -10.99
C ARG A 90 0.51 12.09 -11.46
N CYS A 91 0.71 11.07 -10.65
CA CYS A 91 0.08 9.76 -10.80
C CYS A 91 -0.80 9.45 -9.59
N GLU A 92 -2.06 9.13 -9.83
CA GLU A 92 -3.01 8.70 -8.81
C GLU A 92 -3.29 7.20 -8.98
N LEU A 93 -3.29 6.47 -7.87
CA LEU A 93 -3.54 5.04 -7.84
C LEU A 93 -4.96 4.72 -7.35
N THR A 94 -5.67 3.87 -8.10
CA THR A 94 -6.96 3.30 -7.72
C THR A 94 -6.86 1.78 -7.74
N PHE A 95 -7.30 1.13 -6.66
CA PHE A 95 -7.33 -0.33 -6.54
C PHE A 95 -8.76 -0.84 -6.67
N THR A 96 -8.94 -1.87 -7.49
CA THR A 96 -10.22 -2.55 -7.70
C THR A 96 -10.08 -4.05 -7.53
N ASP A 97 -11.17 -4.71 -7.17
CA ASP A 97 -11.28 -6.17 -7.22
C ASP A 97 -11.51 -6.68 -8.66
N ALA A 98 -11.76 -7.99 -8.78
CA ALA A 98 -12.03 -8.68 -10.04
C ALA A 98 -13.33 -8.23 -10.72
N ASP A 99 -14.32 -7.77 -9.95
CA ASP A 99 -15.61 -7.27 -10.44
C ASP A 99 -15.54 -5.79 -10.85
N GLY A 100 -14.40 -5.12 -10.61
CA GLY A 100 -14.20 -3.70 -10.87
C GLY A 100 -14.71 -2.80 -9.75
N THR A 101 -15.07 -3.34 -8.59
CA THR A 101 -15.46 -2.57 -7.41
C THR A 101 -14.22 -1.89 -6.84
N VAL A 102 -14.33 -0.59 -6.53
CA VAL A 102 -13.22 0.17 -5.94
C VAL A 102 -13.01 -0.23 -4.48
N LEU A 103 -11.86 -0.86 -4.21
CA LEU A 103 -11.39 -1.22 -2.88
C LEU A 103 -10.97 0.04 -2.12
N PHE A 104 -10.03 0.79 -2.68
CA PHE A 104 -9.62 2.12 -2.19
C PHE A 104 -8.87 2.85 -3.29
N LYS A 105 -8.67 4.15 -3.11
CA LYS A 105 -7.90 4.99 -4.03
C LYS A 105 -7.18 6.09 -3.26
N GLU A 106 -6.11 6.57 -3.84
CA GLU A 106 -5.41 7.76 -3.35
C GLU A 106 -6.33 8.99 -3.35
N ALA A 107 -6.09 9.89 -2.40
CA ALA A 107 -6.88 11.10 -2.27
C ALA A 107 -6.62 12.08 -3.43
N ASP A 108 -7.67 12.80 -3.84
CA ASP A 108 -7.58 13.77 -4.93
C ASP A 108 -6.76 15.04 -4.57
N ASP A 109 -6.46 15.85 -5.59
CA ASP A 109 -5.70 17.09 -5.42
C ASP A 109 -6.50 18.23 -4.76
N GLY A 110 -7.78 18.04 -4.45
CA GLY A 110 -8.68 19.07 -3.93
C GLY A 110 -8.84 20.25 -4.90
N GLY A 111 -8.57 20.06 -6.19
CA GLY A 111 -8.61 21.08 -7.23
C GLY A 111 -7.61 22.22 -7.00
N ALA A 112 -8.11 23.33 -6.44
CA ALA A 112 -7.29 24.52 -6.16
C ALA A 112 -6.30 24.31 -5.00
N LEU A 113 -6.57 23.35 -4.11
CA LEU A 113 -5.69 23.03 -2.98
C LEU A 113 -4.39 22.35 -3.42
N ARG A 114 -4.40 21.70 -4.60
CA ARG A 114 -3.26 20.97 -5.19
C ARG A 114 -2.60 20.00 -4.21
N LEU A 115 -3.40 19.33 -3.37
CA LEU A 115 -2.95 18.31 -2.43
C LEU A 115 -2.19 17.20 -3.17
N LYS A 116 -1.28 16.53 -2.45
CA LYS A 116 -0.52 15.40 -2.95
C LYS A 116 -0.89 14.17 -2.11
N ALA A 117 -1.41 13.13 -2.75
CA ALA A 117 -1.68 11.86 -2.08
C ALA A 117 -0.41 11.30 -1.43
N ARG A 118 0.72 11.34 -2.14
CA ARG A 118 2.06 11.00 -1.63
C ARG A 118 2.84 12.28 -1.38
N LYS A 119 2.93 12.70 -0.11
CA LYS A 119 3.68 13.87 0.32
C LYS A 119 5.06 13.46 0.84
N TYR A 120 6.08 14.16 0.39
CA TYR A 120 7.47 14.02 0.86
C TYR A 120 7.92 15.33 1.49
N GLU A 121 8.45 15.25 2.71
CA GLU A 121 9.02 16.38 3.44
C GLU A 121 10.48 16.05 3.76
N PRO A 122 11.45 16.56 2.97
CA PRO A 122 12.86 16.24 3.14
C PRO A 122 13.37 16.56 4.54
N LEU A 123 14.18 15.67 5.11
CA LEU A 123 14.76 15.86 6.43
C LEU A 123 16.23 16.31 6.32
N PRO A 124 16.71 17.16 7.25
CA PRO A 124 18.14 17.43 7.37
C PRO A 124 18.90 16.13 7.63
N GLY A 125 19.90 15.83 6.80
CA GLY A 125 20.72 14.62 6.93
C GLY A 125 20.29 13.43 6.03
N GLY A 126 19.21 13.56 5.27
CA GLY A 126 18.76 12.55 4.31
C GLY A 126 17.39 11.95 4.65
N GLY A 127 16.81 11.23 3.69
CA GLY A 127 15.45 10.71 3.78
C GLY A 127 14.38 11.81 3.79
N ALA A 128 13.13 11.39 4.00
CA ALA A 128 11.99 12.26 4.11
C ALA A 128 11.00 11.77 5.17
N ARG A 129 10.26 12.70 5.77
CA ARG A 129 8.97 12.37 6.36
C ARG A 129 7.99 12.17 5.21
N THR A 130 7.36 11.01 5.14
CA THR A 130 6.38 10.71 4.09
C THR A 130 4.99 10.61 4.67
N THR A 131 3.99 11.10 3.93
CA THR A 131 2.58 10.88 4.26
C THR A 131 1.83 10.44 3.01
N VAL A 132 1.17 9.30 3.08
CA VAL A 132 0.30 8.77 2.03
C VAL A 132 -1.15 8.93 2.46
N THR A 133 -1.96 9.55 1.60
CA THR A 133 -3.37 9.83 1.88
C THR A 133 -4.25 9.13 0.86
N PHE A 134 -5.24 8.39 1.38
CA PHE A 134 -6.27 7.70 0.63
C PHE A 134 -7.64 8.29 0.97
N ASP A 135 -8.57 8.21 0.03
CA ASP A 135 -9.96 8.54 0.28
C ASP A 135 -10.52 7.63 1.39
N ALA A 136 -11.32 8.21 2.27
CA ALA A 136 -12.02 7.45 3.29
C ALA A 136 -13.44 7.13 2.85
N ASP A 137 -13.86 5.91 3.14
CA ASP A 137 -15.27 5.56 3.20
C ASP A 137 -15.73 5.57 4.67
N PRO A 138 -16.66 6.44 5.09
CA PRO A 138 -17.14 6.49 6.48
C PRO A 138 -17.83 5.22 6.99
N HIS A 139 -18.22 4.32 6.08
CA HIS A 139 -18.88 3.04 6.36
C HIS A 139 -17.93 1.85 6.27
N GLU A 140 -16.66 2.07 5.93
CA GLU A 140 -15.64 1.04 5.97
C GLU A 140 -15.27 0.70 7.42
N HIS A 141 -15.18 -0.59 7.71
CA HIS A 141 -14.70 -1.12 8.97
C HIS A 141 -13.28 -1.66 8.80
N LEU A 142 -12.42 -1.41 9.79
CA LEU A 142 -10.98 -1.72 9.72
C LEU A 142 -10.54 -2.48 10.96
N TYR A 143 -9.77 -3.55 10.79
CA TYR A 143 -9.35 -4.46 11.86
C TYR A 143 -7.87 -4.84 11.74
N GLY A 144 -7.20 -5.11 12.87
CA GLY A 144 -5.80 -5.55 12.90
C GLY A 144 -4.89 -4.53 13.58
N MET A 145 -3.80 -4.15 12.91
CA MET A 145 -2.79 -3.16 13.35
C MET A 145 -1.89 -3.56 14.52
N GLY A 146 -2.12 -4.73 15.13
CA GLY A 146 -1.35 -5.24 16.26
C GLY A 146 -2.09 -5.05 17.58
N GLU A 147 -1.38 -4.66 18.63
CA GLU A 147 -1.92 -4.54 19.98
C GLU A 147 -1.85 -3.09 20.47
N TYR A 148 -3.01 -2.52 20.80
CA TYR A 148 -3.16 -1.18 21.35
C TYR A 148 -4.12 -1.22 22.56
N GLN A 149 -3.78 -0.51 23.63
CA GLN A 149 -4.62 -0.40 24.83
C GLN A 149 -5.81 0.53 24.59
N GLN A 150 -6.86 0.01 23.97
CA GLN A 150 -8.05 0.76 23.60
C GLN A 150 -9.32 -0.10 23.66
N PRO A 151 -10.51 0.48 23.90
CA PRO A 151 -11.76 -0.28 24.02
C PRO A 151 -12.45 -0.51 22.66
N VAL A 152 -11.76 -0.33 21.54
CA VAL A 152 -12.35 -0.36 20.18
C VAL A 152 -11.71 -1.45 19.33
N MET A 153 -12.55 -2.22 18.66
CA MET A 153 -12.14 -3.27 17.71
C MET A 153 -12.15 -2.75 16.27
N ASP A 154 -13.21 -2.04 15.88
CA ASP A 154 -13.24 -1.30 14.61
C ASP A 154 -12.38 -0.05 14.74
N LEU A 155 -11.35 0.03 13.90
CA LEU A 155 -10.35 1.08 13.90
C LEU A 155 -10.82 2.31 13.13
N LYS A 156 -11.97 2.28 12.45
CA LYS A 156 -12.45 3.46 11.73
C LYS A 156 -12.71 4.62 12.70
N GLY A 157 -12.18 5.79 12.35
CA GLY A 157 -12.20 7.01 13.16
C GLY A 157 -11.07 7.11 14.19
N THR A 158 -10.17 6.12 14.25
CA THR A 158 -9.06 6.11 15.22
C THR A 158 -7.74 6.62 14.61
N THR A 159 -6.76 6.82 15.48
CA THR A 159 -5.38 7.13 15.12
C THR A 159 -4.45 6.30 15.97
N LEU A 160 -3.54 5.57 15.32
CA LEU A 160 -2.61 4.66 15.95
C LEU A 160 -1.18 5.17 15.75
N GLU A 161 -0.41 5.21 16.83
CA GLU A 161 1.03 5.44 16.75
C GLU A 161 1.72 4.17 16.24
N LEU A 162 2.56 4.30 15.22
CA LEU A 162 3.38 3.20 14.72
C LEU A 162 4.70 3.20 15.50
N ALA A 163 4.66 2.66 16.72
CA ALA A 163 5.81 2.52 17.60
C ALA A 163 5.57 1.39 18.63
N HIS A 164 6.65 0.87 19.20
CA HIS A 164 6.58 -0.13 20.27
C HIS A 164 6.72 0.55 21.64
N ARG A 165 5.82 0.21 22.56
CA ARG A 165 5.85 0.61 23.97
C ARG A 165 5.48 -0.60 24.82
N ASN A 166 5.67 -0.52 26.13
CA ASN A 166 5.07 -1.53 27.01
C ASN A 166 3.54 -1.54 26.78
N SER A 167 2.96 -2.73 26.62
CA SER A 167 1.55 -2.97 26.24
C SER A 167 1.10 -2.45 24.87
N GLN A 168 2.04 -2.10 23.97
CA GLN A 168 1.72 -1.68 22.60
C GLN A 168 2.67 -2.32 21.58
N VAL A 169 2.10 -2.99 20.59
CA VAL A 169 2.85 -3.61 19.50
C VAL A 169 2.24 -3.18 18.18
N SER A 170 3.01 -2.40 17.40
CA SER A 170 2.59 -2.04 16.05
C SER A 170 2.89 -3.18 15.08
N VAL A 171 1.85 -3.77 14.49
CA VAL A 171 1.93 -4.73 13.39
C VAL A 171 1.06 -4.15 12.27
N PRO A 172 1.59 -3.31 11.37
CA PRO A 172 0.80 -2.38 10.58
C PRO A 172 0.16 -3.03 9.34
N PHE A 173 -0.52 -4.14 9.57
CA PHE A 173 -1.41 -4.82 8.63
C PHE A 173 -2.86 -4.60 9.07
N VAL A 174 -3.70 -4.13 8.15
CA VAL A 174 -5.13 -3.88 8.39
C VAL A 174 -5.98 -4.63 7.38
N VAL A 175 -7.07 -5.23 7.85
CA VAL A 175 -8.11 -5.86 7.04
C VAL A 175 -9.31 -4.93 6.97
N SER A 176 -9.77 -4.66 5.75
CA SER A 176 -10.95 -3.82 5.48
C SER A 176 -12.17 -4.66 5.17
N SER A 177 -13.34 -4.21 5.63
CA SER A 177 -14.64 -4.77 5.25
C SER A 177 -14.94 -4.64 3.76
N LYS A 178 -14.15 -3.86 3.00
CA LYS A 178 -14.26 -3.74 1.55
C LYS A 178 -13.57 -4.88 0.77
N GLY A 179 -13.02 -5.88 1.45
CA GLY A 179 -12.44 -7.07 0.80
C GLY A 179 -10.95 -6.92 0.44
N TYR A 180 -10.20 -6.10 1.18
CA TYR A 180 -8.75 -5.98 0.99
C TYR A 180 -7.98 -5.99 2.32
N GLY A 181 -6.73 -6.44 2.25
CA GLY A 181 -5.71 -6.27 3.29
C GLY A 181 -4.66 -5.26 2.85
N PHE A 182 -4.15 -4.47 3.79
CA PHE A 182 -3.13 -3.46 3.54
C PHE A 182 -2.02 -3.55 4.59
N LEU A 183 -0.79 -3.80 4.15
CA LEU A 183 0.43 -3.76 4.96
C LEU A 183 1.21 -2.48 4.66
N TRP A 184 1.39 -1.63 5.66
CA TRP A 184 2.38 -0.55 5.59
C TRP A 184 3.78 -1.15 5.78
N HIS A 185 4.46 -1.41 4.66
CA HIS A 185 5.74 -2.11 4.61
C HIS A 185 6.92 -1.16 4.89
N ASN A 186 6.86 -0.47 6.02
CA ASN A 186 7.86 0.51 6.43
C ASN A 186 7.98 0.54 7.97
N PRO A 187 9.16 0.24 8.54
CA PRO A 187 9.37 0.11 9.98
C PRO A 187 9.55 1.44 10.71
N ALA A 188 9.50 2.58 10.00
CA ALA A 188 9.70 3.89 10.61
C ALA A 188 8.66 4.20 11.69
N VAL A 189 9.09 4.87 12.75
CA VAL A 189 8.16 5.48 13.72
C VAL A 189 7.21 6.40 12.98
N GLY A 190 5.92 6.34 13.30
CA GLY A 190 4.92 6.98 12.47
C GLY A 190 3.53 6.98 13.03
N ARG A 191 2.55 7.07 12.13
CA ARG A 191 1.13 7.11 12.48
C ARG A 191 0.26 6.56 11.36
N ALA A 192 -0.75 5.80 11.73
CA ALA A 192 -1.87 5.45 10.87
C ALA A 192 -3.14 6.15 11.39
N THR A 193 -3.81 6.92 10.54
CA THR A 193 -5.03 7.66 10.87
C THR A 193 -6.15 7.17 9.96
N PHE A 194 -7.19 6.57 10.54
CA PHE A 194 -8.33 6.04 9.79
C PHE A 194 -9.55 6.96 9.91
N ALA A 195 -9.34 8.26 9.75
CA ALA A 195 -10.41 9.25 9.93
C ALA A 195 -11.53 9.05 8.90
N LYS A 196 -12.74 9.52 9.23
CA LYS A 196 -13.88 9.50 8.29
C LYS A 196 -13.68 10.43 7.09
N THR A 197 -12.73 11.35 7.16
CA THR A 197 -12.43 12.33 6.12
C THR A 197 -11.22 11.95 5.25
N GLY A 198 -10.47 10.92 5.63
CA GLY A 198 -9.29 10.46 4.90
C GLY A 198 -8.50 9.43 5.71
N THR A 199 -7.93 8.47 5.01
CA THR A 199 -7.00 7.49 5.59
C THR A 199 -5.58 7.96 5.33
N GLN A 200 -4.74 8.06 6.38
CA GLN A 200 -3.37 8.55 6.27
C GLN A 200 -2.37 7.61 6.91
N TRP A 201 -1.28 7.34 6.19
CA TRP A 201 -0.11 6.62 6.68
C TRP A 201 1.10 7.55 6.67
N GLN A 202 1.75 7.68 7.81
CA GLN A 202 2.92 8.55 7.96
C GLN A 202 4.11 7.76 8.48
N ALA A 203 5.27 7.96 7.85
CA ALA A 203 6.57 7.59 8.38
C ALA A 203 7.34 8.87 8.73
N ALA A 204 7.87 8.94 9.95
CA ALA A 204 8.59 10.11 10.44
C ALA A 204 9.91 10.32 9.69
N ALA A 205 10.59 9.24 9.29
CA ALA A 205 11.79 9.25 8.48
C ALA A 205 11.91 7.94 7.69
N CYS A 206 11.92 8.01 6.36
CA CYS A 206 12.23 6.89 5.48
C CYS A 206 12.82 7.37 4.15
N ASP A 207 13.41 6.45 3.39
CA ASP A 207 13.94 6.76 2.06
C ASP A 207 12.87 6.68 0.97
N GLN A 208 11.82 5.89 1.19
CA GLN A 208 10.74 5.65 0.23
C GLN A 208 9.43 5.27 0.93
N ILE A 209 8.32 5.42 0.21
CA ILE A 209 7.04 4.78 0.52
C ILE A 209 7.10 3.34 0.03
N ASP A 210 6.63 2.40 0.84
CA ASP A 210 6.55 0.98 0.50
C ASP A 210 5.35 0.37 1.24
N TYR A 211 4.42 -0.21 0.48
CA TYR A 211 3.26 -0.89 1.03
C TYR A 211 2.84 -2.06 0.15
N TRP A 212 2.17 -3.02 0.76
CA TRP A 212 1.65 -4.22 0.11
C TRP A 212 0.16 -4.34 0.33
N VAL A 213 -0.55 -4.78 -0.70
CA VAL A 213 -2.01 -4.82 -0.75
C VAL A 213 -2.43 -6.17 -1.29
N THR A 214 -3.47 -6.75 -0.71
CA THR A 214 -4.10 -7.98 -1.23
C THR A 214 -5.61 -7.81 -1.30
N ALA A 215 -6.25 -8.45 -2.28
CA ALA A 215 -7.71 -8.54 -2.36
C ALA A 215 -8.15 -9.97 -2.04
N GLY A 216 -9.36 -10.12 -1.48
CA GLY A 216 -9.95 -11.43 -1.27
C GLY A 216 -11.42 -11.36 -0.91
N ASP A 217 -12.14 -12.43 -1.23
CA ASP A 217 -13.60 -12.52 -1.06
C ASP A 217 -14.00 -12.73 0.41
N SER A 218 -13.02 -13.03 1.28
CA SER A 218 -13.23 -13.24 2.71
C SER A 218 -12.01 -12.83 3.54
N PRO A 219 -12.20 -12.46 4.83
CA PRO A 219 -11.09 -12.22 5.74
C PRO A 219 -10.11 -13.40 5.83
N ALA A 220 -10.61 -14.65 5.78
CA ALA A 220 -9.76 -15.85 5.83
C ALA A 220 -8.81 -15.97 4.64
N GLN A 221 -9.24 -15.53 3.45
CA GLN A 221 -8.38 -15.48 2.27
C GLN A 221 -7.33 -14.36 2.40
N ILE A 222 -7.74 -13.17 2.87
CA ILE A 222 -6.85 -12.03 3.09
C ILE A 222 -5.72 -12.40 4.08
N GLU A 223 -6.07 -13.01 5.21
CA GLU A 223 -5.10 -13.46 6.22
C GLU A 223 -4.16 -14.54 5.70
N ARG A 224 -4.67 -15.48 4.87
CA ARG A 224 -3.82 -16.49 4.24
C ARG A 224 -2.79 -15.86 3.31
N GLN A 225 -3.21 -14.89 2.50
CA GLN A 225 -2.31 -14.18 1.58
C GLN A 225 -1.28 -13.36 2.35
N TYR A 226 -1.66 -12.76 3.48
CA TYR A 226 -0.74 -12.05 4.36
C TYR A 226 0.30 -13.00 5.00
N ALA A 227 -0.12 -14.19 5.46
CA ALA A 227 0.78 -15.22 5.97
C ALA A 227 1.70 -15.77 4.87
N ASP A 228 1.21 -15.94 3.64
CA ASP A 228 2.06 -16.32 2.49
C ASP A 228 3.12 -15.25 2.20
N ALA A 229 2.77 -13.98 2.34
CA ALA A 229 3.66 -12.85 2.07
C ALA A 229 4.66 -12.58 3.19
N THR A 230 4.35 -12.91 4.45
CA THR A 230 5.15 -12.50 5.62
C THR A 230 5.64 -13.65 6.51
N GLY A 231 5.14 -14.86 6.28
CA GLY A 231 5.53 -16.07 6.99
C GLY A 231 4.36 -16.73 7.74
N HIS A 232 4.31 -18.05 7.67
CA HIS A 232 3.35 -18.86 8.42
C HIS A 232 3.84 -19.11 9.85
N ALA A 233 2.92 -19.08 10.81
CA ALA A 233 3.22 -19.49 12.18
C ALA A 233 3.61 -20.99 12.21
N PRO A 234 4.61 -21.38 13.02
CA PRO A 234 4.92 -22.79 13.22
C PRO A 234 3.82 -23.49 14.01
N ILE A 235 3.87 -24.83 14.04
CA ILE A 235 2.98 -25.62 14.90
C ILE A 235 3.29 -25.31 16.37
N MET A 236 2.25 -24.95 17.13
CA MET A 236 2.35 -24.73 18.58
C MET A 236 2.81 -26.03 19.28
N PRO A 237 3.86 -26.00 20.12
CA PRO A 237 4.26 -27.19 20.86
C PRO A 237 3.20 -27.59 21.89
N GLU A 238 2.99 -28.89 22.11
CA GLU A 238 1.94 -29.42 23.00
C GLU A 238 2.04 -28.86 24.43
N TRP A 239 3.26 -28.71 24.96
CA TRP A 239 3.48 -28.17 26.31
C TRP A 239 3.08 -26.69 26.44
N GLY A 240 2.97 -25.95 25.33
CA GLY A 240 2.51 -24.56 25.32
C GLY A 240 0.98 -24.42 25.33
N LEU A 241 0.23 -25.53 25.30
CA LEU A 241 -1.24 -25.54 25.29
C LEU A 241 -1.86 -25.66 26.70
N GLY A 242 -1.05 -25.98 27.71
CA GLY A 242 -1.48 -26.20 29.10
C GLY A 242 -0.98 -25.14 30.08
N PHE A 243 -1.22 -25.39 31.37
CA PHE A 243 -0.65 -24.63 32.50
C PHE A 243 0.54 -25.36 33.11
#